data_AF-A0A2D8PI30-F1
#
_entry.id   AF-A0A2D8PI30-F1
#
_cell.length_a   1.000
_cell.length_b   1.000
_cell.length_c   1.000
_cell.angle_alpha   90.00
_cell.angle_beta   90.00
_cell.angle_gamma   90.00
#
_symmetry.space_group_name_H-M   'P 1'
#
loop_
_entity.id
_entity.type
_entity.pdbx_description
1 polymer ?
#
loop_
_entity_poly.entity_id
_entity_poly.type
_entity_poly.pdbx_seq_one_letter_code
_entity_poly.pdbx_strand_id
1 'polypeptide(L)'
;SIVLKAAHHGSRSSTIPAFLSHVNPAVAVISAGSGNQFGHPHPEVANRLEEALGLEGIFRTDRQGTVELITDGTDLWVSTEKDYP
;
A
#
# COMPACT_ATOMS: atom_id res chain seq x y z
N SER A 1 1.30 -12.10 10.04
CA SER A 1 1.66 -10.80 9.42
C SER A 1 0.43 -9.93 9.27
N ILE A 2 0.58 -8.60 9.29
CA ILE A 2 -0.53 -7.65 9.07
C ILE A 2 -0.48 -7.13 7.63
N VAL A 3 -1.64 -7.05 6.97
CA VAL A 3 -1.80 -6.36 5.68
C VAL A 3 -2.49 -5.02 5.92
N LEU A 4 -1.88 -3.95 5.45
CA LEU A 4 -2.43 -2.59 5.58
C LEU A 4 -3.08 -2.14 4.28
N LYS A 5 -4.37 -1.79 4.30
CA LYS A 5 -4.94 -0.92 3.27
C LYS A 5 -4.70 0.54 3.68
N ALA A 6 -4.00 1.31 2.85
CA ALA A 6 -3.76 2.72 3.13
C ALA A 6 -5.08 3.47 3.31
N ALA A 7 -5.23 4.17 4.42
CA ALA A 7 -6.44 4.92 4.71
C ALA A 7 -6.63 6.05 3.69
N HIS A 8 -7.87 6.24 3.24
CA HIS A 8 -8.25 7.29 2.28
C HIS A 8 -7.30 7.41 1.08
N HIS A 9 -6.98 6.29 0.44
CA HIS A 9 -6.15 6.22 -0.77
C HIS A 9 -4.71 6.76 -0.59
N GLY A 10 -4.27 6.98 0.65
CA GLY A 10 -2.99 7.63 0.96
C GLY A 10 -3.08 9.16 1.02
N SER A 11 -4.19 9.73 1.51
CA SER A 11 -4.30 11.18 1.74
C SER A 11 -3.24 11.69 2.73
N ARG A 12 -2.85 12.96 2.66
CA ARG A 12 -1.77 13.55 3.49
C ARG A 12 -1.88 13.26 5.00
N SER A 13 -3.10 13.28 5.54
CA SER A 13 -3.39 13.03 6.96
C SER A 13 -3.58 11.55 7.33
N SER A 14 -3.50 10.65 6.36
CA SER A 14 -3.69 9.21 6.55
C SER A 14 -2.41 8.51 7.04
N THR A 15 -2.59 7.27 7.52
CA THR A 15 -1.49 6.32 7.76
C THR A 15 -0.35 6.92 8.59
N ILE A 16 -0.69 7.68 9.62
CA ILE A 16 0.26 8.47 10.42
C ILE A 16 1.38 7.59 11.00
N PRO A 17 2.59 8.14 11.24
CA PRO A 17 3.74 7.33 11.69
C PRO A 17 3.46 6.50 12.94
N ALA A 18 2.75 7.06 13.92
CA ALA A 18 2.40 6.35 15.16
C ALA A 18 1.48 5.14 14.93
N PHE A 19 0.56 5.23 13.95
CA PHE A 19 -0.29 4.10 13.60
C PHE A 19 0.52 3.05 12.84
N LEU A 20 1.32 3.47 11.86
CA LEU A 20 2.15 2.58 11.05
C LEU A 20 3.15 1.80 11.90
N SER A 21 3.79 2.45 12.88
CA SER A 21 4.73 1.79 13.80
C SER A 21 4.03 0.81 14.74
N HIS A 22 2.79 1.12 15.18
CA HIS A 22 2.04 0.24 16.06
C HIS A 22 1.55 -1.02 15.34
N VAL A 23 1.07 -0.89 14.10
CA VAL A 23 0.54 -2.04 13.33
C VAL A 23 1.61 -2.82 12.59
N ASN A 24 2.79 -2.24 12.35
CA ASN A 24 3.97 -2.88 11.76
C ASN A 24 3.61 -3.89 10.64
N PRO A 25 3.00 -3.42 9.53
CA PRO A 25 2.47 -4.31 8.51
C PRO A 25 3.62 -4.96 7.71
N ALA A 26 3.34 -6.11 7.11
CA ALA A 26 4.27 -6.75 6.18
C ALA A 26 4.14 -6.20 4.76
N VAL A 27 2.93 -5.79 4.37
CA VAL A 27 2.63 -5.19 3.07
C VAL A 27 1.58 -4.10 3.20
N ALA A 28 1.61 -3.12 2.29
CA ALA A 28 0.61 -2.07 2.18
C ALA A 28 0.01 -1.99 0.77
N VAL A 29 -1.32 -1.88 0.70
CA VAL A 29 -2.06 -1.64 -0.54
C VAL A 29 -2.63 -0.24 -0.55
N ILE A 30 -2.26 0.54 -1.56
CA ILE A 30 -2.79 1.87 -1.85
C ILE A 30 -3.79 1.71 -2.99
N SER A 31 -5.08 1.72 -2.64
CA SER A 31 -6.14 1.75 -3.64
C SER A 31 -6.27 3.17 -4.17
N ALA A 32 -5.95 3.40 -5.43
CA ALA A 32 -6.12 4.66 -6.14
C ALA A 32 -6.51 4.39 -7.61
N GLY A 33 -7.18 5.35 -8.24
CA GLY A 33 -7.52 5.26 -9.67
C GLY A 33 -6.35 5.66 -10.57
N SER A 34 -6.26 5.05 -11.76
CA SER A 34 -5.32 5.54 -12.79
C SER A 34 -5.65 6.98 -13.18
N GLY A 35 -4.63 7.83 -13.31
CA GLY A 35 -4.82 9.27 -13.58
C GLY A 35 -5.50 10.03 -12.43
N ASN A 36 -5.39 9.54 -11.19
CA ASN A 36 -5.99 10.17 -10.01
C ASN A 36 -5.70 11.67 -9.91
N GLN A 37 -6.74 12.49 -10.06
CA GLN A 37 -6.67 13.95 -10.01
C GLN A 37 -6.60 14.53 -8.59
N PHE A 38 -6.88 13.72 -7.56
CA PHE A 38 -6.79 14.14 -6.15
C PHE A 38 -5.35 14.16 -5.62
N GLY A 39 -4.38 13.68 -6.40
CA GLY A 39 -2.98 13.62 -5.99
C GLY A 39 -2.71 12.61 -4.87
N HIS A 40 -3.45 11.50 -4.85
CA HIS A 40 -3.21 10.37 -3.92
C HIS A 40 -2.48 9.20 -4.61
N PRO A 41 -1.58 8.49 -3.91
CA PRO A 41 -1.10 8.79 -2.55
C PRO A 41 -0.30 10.10 -2.51
N HIS A 42 -0.46 10.85 -1.41
CA HIS A 42 0.36 12.04 -1.19
C HIS A 42 1.84 11.63 -1.04
N PRO A 43 2.81 12.39 -1.57
CA PRO A 43 4.22 12.01 -1.54
C PRO A 43 4.74 11.64 -0.14
N GLU A 44 4.38 12.43 0.88
CA GLU A 44 4.76 12.13 2.28
C GLU A 44 4.24 10.78 2.80
N VAL A 45 3.09 10.32 2.32
CA VAL A 45 2.54 9.01 2.72
C VAL A 45 3.23 7.89 1.96
N ALA A 46 3.51 8.09 0.67
CA ALA A 46 4.26 7.14 -0.13
C ALA A 46 5.68 6.93 0.45
N ASN A 47 6.40 8.02 0.73
CA ASN A 47 7.74 7.96 1.30
C ASN A 47 7.77 7.26 2.66
N ARG A 48 6.80 7.56 3.54
CA ARG A 48 6.70 6.90 4.85
C ARG A 48 6.44 5.40 4.75
N LEU A 49 5.58 4.99 3.81
CA LEU A 49 5.34 3.57 3.55
C LEU A 49 6.61 2.90 3.01
N GLU A 50 7.34 3.58 2.12
CA GLU A 50 8.59 3.08 1.53
C GLU A 50 9.70 2.94 2.58
N GLU A 51 9.85 3.93 3.46
CA GLU A 51 10.77 3.88 4.60
C GLU A 51 10.46 2.72 5.55
N ALA A 52 9.18 2.39 5.74
CA ALA A 52 8.76 1.34 6.67
C ALA A 52 8.80 -0.07 6.07
N LEU A 53 8.56 -0.22 4.77
CA LEU A 53 8.27 -1.51 4.13
C LEU A 53 9.20 -1.88 2.97
N GLY A 54 10.01 -0.93 2.48
CA GLY A 54 10.65 -1.06 1.17
C GLY A 54 9.66 -0.87 0.02
N LEU A 55 10.17 -0.78 -1.21
CA LEU A 55 9.34 -0.62 -2.41
C LEU A 55 8.56 -1.91 -2.72
N GLU A 56 9.17 -3.07 -2.47
CA GLU A 56 8.59 -4.39 -2.66
C GLU A 56 7.40 -4.68 -1.73
N GLY A 57 7.29 -3.94 -0.61
CA GLY A 57 6.19 -4.05 0.34
C GLY A 57 4.96 -3.21 -0.02
N ILE A 58 4.99 -2.45 -1.13
CA ILE A 58 3.94 -1.48 -1.49
C ILE A 58 3.29 -1.86 -2.82
N PHE A 59 1.97 -1.99 -2.78
CA PHE A 59 1.15 -2.31 -3.95
C PHE A 59 0.16 -1.18 -4.25
N ARG A 60 0.02 -0.82 -5.52
CA ARG A 60 -0.74 0.35 -5.98
C ARG A 60 -1.70 0.01 -7.09
N THR A 61 -3.00 0.16 -6.88
CA THR A 61 -3.98 -0.22 -7.92
C THR A 61 -3.94 0.70 -9.14
N ASP A 62 -3.46 1.94 -8.99
CA ASP A 62 -3.30 2.88 -10.10
C ASP A 62 -2.13 2.53 -11.03
N ARG A 63 -1.17 1.71 -10.55
CA ARG A 63 -0.01 1.24 -11.32
C ARG A 63 -0.15 -0.22 -11.73
N GLN A 64 -0.49 -1.07 -10.77
CA GLN A 64 -0.46 -2.53 -10.88
C GLN A 64 -1.84 -3.14 -11.18
N GLY A 65 -2.90 -2.32 -11.31
CA GLY A 65 -4.26 -2.80 -11.56
C GLY A 65 -4.86 -3.50 -10.33
N THR A 66 -5.57 -4.60 -10.54
CA THR A 66 -6.10 -5.42 -9.44
C THR A 66 -4.96 -6.00 -8.60
N VAL A 67 -5.07 -5.91 -7.27
CA VAL A 67 -4.12 -6.49 -6.31
C VAL A 67 -4.86 -7.53 -5.49
N GLU A 68 -4.42 -8.78 -5.58
CA GLU A 68 -4.98 -9.91 -4.82
C GLU A 68 -4.02 -10.31 -3.70
N LEU A 69 -4.56 -10.38 -2.48
CA LEU A 69 -3.86 -10.86 -1.30
C LEU A 69 -4.43 -12.24 -0.98
N ILE A 70 -3.61 -13.26 -1.11
CA ILE A 70 -4.01 -14.67 -0.97
C ILE A 70 -3.28 -15.23 0.25
N THR A 71 -3.99 -15.91 1.14
CA THR A 71 -3.38 -16.50 2.33
C THR A 71 -4.06 -17.81 2.69
N ASP A 72 -3.29 -18.73 3.25
CA ASP A 72 -3.79 -19.97 3.87
C ASP A 72 -3.86 -19.86 5.41
N GLY A 73 -3.62 -18.66 5.95
CA GLY A 73 -3.54 -18.39 7.38
C GLY A 73 -2.11 -18.45 7.96
N THR A 74 -1.15 -18.98 7.19
CA THR A 74 0.28 -19.04 7.57
C THR A 74 1.12 -18.18 6.65
N ASP A 75 0.96 -18.39 5.34
CA ASP A 75 1.69 -17.69 4.28
C ASP A 75 0.81 -16.64 3.61
N LEU A 76 1.45 -15.61 3.04
CA LEU A 76 0.82 -14.54 2.29
C LEU A 76 1.46 -14.46 0.91
N TRP A 77 0.65 -14.57 -0.13
CA TRP A 77 1.03 -14.34 -1.52
C TRP A 77 0.33 -13.10 -2.04
N VAL A 78 1.04 -12.33 -2.86
CA VAL A 78 0.48 -11.15 -3.52
C VAL A 78 0.56 -11.36 -5.02
N SER A 79 -0.57 -11.17 -5.71
CA SER A 79 -0.66 -11.21 -7.16
C SER A 79 -1.15 -9.85 -7.66
N THR A 80 -0.60 -9.38 -8.78
CA THR A 80 -1.01 -8.13 -9.40
C THR A 80 -1.36 -8.31 -10.87
N GLU A 81 -2.36 -7.57 -11.34
CA GLU A 81 -2.79 -7.61 -12.74
C GLU A 81 -1.70 -7.14 -13.71
N LYS A 82 -0.85 -6.22 -13.27
CA LYS A 82 0.31 -5.71 -14.02
C LYS A 82 1.55 -5.81 -13.16
N ASP A 83 2.68 -6.11 -13.80
CA ASP A 83 3.99 -6.08 -13.15
C ASP A 83 4.34 -4.67 -12.69
N TYR A 84 5.27 -4.59 -11.73
CA TYR A 84 5.79 -3.32 -11.26
C TYR A 84 6.50 -2.61 -12.42
N PRO A 85 6.09 -1.38 -12.79
CA PRO A 85 6.69 -0.64 -13.90
C PRO A 85 8.12 -0.16 -13.61
#